data_AF-A0A0E2AR47-F1
#
_entry.id   AF-A0A0E2AR47-F1
#
_cell.length_a   1.000
_cell.length_b   1.000
_cell.length_c   1.000
_cell.angle_alpha   90.00
_cell.angle_beta   90.00
_cell.angle_gamma   90.00
#
_symmetry.space_group_name_H-M   'P 1'
#
loop_
_entity.id
_entity.type
_entity.pdbx_description
1 polymer ?
#
loop_
_entity_poly.entity_id
_entity_poly.type
_entity_poly.pdbx_seq_one_letter_code
_entity_poly.pdbx_strand_id
1 'polypeptide(L)'
;MYPIDLNWDEINRKVKLFGTKLYSIKSQGEENKNWFKNRRDLSGSQDVEENFKNCFWKARCIVLENGRLSSCVVPFKAKYFQQYYKSDAFDTSNNNSIDIFKAKDIEEIVEFLNCPIPCCRYCLPNQEEKIPWGVSKRDISEWF
;
A
#
# COMPACT_ATOMS: atom_id res chain seq x y z
N MET A 1 22.83 6.17 -2.65
CA MET A 1 22.39 7.08 -3.73
C MET A 1 21.30 6.35 -4.51
N TYR A 2 20.18 7.00 -4.85
CA TYR A 2 19.09 6.36 -5.61
C TYR A 2 19.66 5.94 -6.99
N PRO A 3 19.54 4.68 -7.43
CA PRO A 3 20.03 4.16 -8.71
C PRO A 3 19.12 4.56 -9.87
N ILE A 4 18.72 5.83 -9.93
CA ILE A 4 18.21 6.44 -11.16
C ILE A 4 19.41 7.13 -11.76
N ASP A 5 19.68 6.79 -13.01
CA ASP A 5 20.59 7.56 -13.83
C ASP A 5 19.93 8.91 -14.15
N LEU A 6 20.20 9.90 -13.29
CA LEU A 6 19.66 11.25 -13.45
C LEU A 6 20.58 12.03 -14.38
N ASN A 7 20.01 12.54 -15.47
CA ASN A 7 20.69 13.48 -16.34
C ASN A 7 20.77 14.87 -15.67
N TRP A 8 21.77 15.05 -14.82
CA TRP A 8 22.01 16.29 -14.08
C TRP A 8 22.26 17.48 -14.99
N ASP A 9 22.86 17.27 -16.15
CA ASP A 9 23.12 18.34 -17.12
C ASP A 9 21.82 18.92 -17.67
N GLU A 10 20.88 18.06 -18.07
CA GLU A 10 19.57 18.50 -18.55
C GLU A 10 18.72 19.13 -17.45
N ILE A 11 18.77 18.59 -16.22
CA ILE A 11 18.12 19.18 -15.05
C ILE A 11 18.64 20.61 -14.83
N ASN A 12 19.96 20.79 -14.79
CA ASN A 12 20.59 22.11 -14.58
C ASN A 12 20.30 23.08 -15.73
N ARG A 13 20.26 22.61 -16.98
CA ARG A 13 19.90 23.42 -18.15
C ARG A 13 18.47 23.97 -18.01
N LYS A 14 17.50 23.14 -17.64
CA LYS A 14 16.11 23.55 -17.43
C LYS A 14 15.96 24.52 -16.25
N VAL A 15 16.65 24.28 -15.15
CA VAL A 15 16.65 25.18 -13.97
C VAL A 15 17.04 26.60 -14.39
N LYS A 16 18.10 26.75 -15.20
CA LYS A 16 18.53 28.04 -15.76
C LYS A 16 17.50 28.61 -16.73
N LEU A 17 17.03 27.81 -17.68
CA LEU A 17 16.09 28.23 -18.73
C LEU A 17 14.80 28.83 -18.15
N PHE A 18 14.27 28.22 -17.10
CA PHE A 18 13.01 28.65 -16.47
C PHE A 18 13.19 29.56 -15.25
N GLY A 19 14.43 29.95 -14.91
CA GLY A 19 14.70 30.80 -13.75
C GLY A 19 14.27 30.18 -12.41
N THR A 20 14.26 28.85 -12.30
CA THR A 20 13.86 28.12 -11.08
C THR A 20 15.07 27.88 -10.17
N LYS A 21 14.84 27.49 -8.91
CA LYS A 21 15.90 27.06 -7.98
C LYS A 21 15.86 25.54 -7.77
N LEU A 22 17.03 24.91 -7.78
CA LEU A 22 17.18 23.49 -7.46
C LEU A 22 17.77 23.34 -6.05
N TYR A 23 17.07 22.61 -5.19
CA TYR A 23 17.54 22.30 -3.84
C TYR A 23 17.86 20.81 -3.73
N SER A 24 19.12 20.48 -3.45
CA SER A 24 19.53 19.10 -3.15
C SER A 24 19.43 18.87 -1.64
N ILE A 25 18.31 18.30 -1.20
CA ILE A 25 18.12 17.95 0.21
C ILE A 25 18.78 16.60 0.47
N LYS A 26 19.86 16.59 1.27
CA LYS A 26 20.44 15.37 1.83
C LYS A 26 19.90 15.19 3.25
N SER A 27 19.07 14.18 3.48
CA SER A 27 18.69 13.80 4.83
C SER A 27 19.82 13.00 5.48
N GLN A 28 20.17 13.32 6.73
CA GLN A 28 20.92 12.38 7.56
C GLN A 28 20.02 11.17 7.80
N GLY A 29 20.46 10.00 7.37
CA GLY A 29 19.76 8.75 7.60
C GLY A 29 20.71 7.60 7.30
N GLU A 30 20.31 6.39 7.69
CA GLU A 30 21.10 5.17 7.49
C GLU A 30 21.68 5.11 6.06
N GLU A 31 22.96 4.72 5.94
CA GLU A 31 23.63 4.49 4.66
C GLU A 31 22.85 3.48 3.81
N ASN A 32 22.31 2.45 4.48
CA ASN A 32 21.41 1.47 3.89
C ASN A 32 19.96 1.96 4.01
N LYS A 33 19.36 2.31 2.87
CA LYS A 33 17.93 2.58 2.79
C LYS A 33 17.18 1.25 2.78
N ASN A 34 16.11 1.15 3.56
CA ASN A 34 15.29 -0.05 3.67
C ASN A 34 13.81 0.31 3.54
N TRP A 35 13.01 -0.63 3.07
CA TRP A 35 11.55 -0.61 3.15
C TRP A 35 11.07 -1.58 4.22
N PHE A 36 9.85 -1.35 4.70
CA PHE A 36 9.11 -2.32 5.48
C PHE A 36 8.07 -2.97 4.58
N LYS A 37 8.23 -4.27 4.35
CA LYS A 37 7.28 -5.09 3.60
C LYS A 37 6.31 -5.74 4.58
N ASN A 38 5.02 -5.52 4.38
CA ASN A 38 3.98 -6.25 5.09
C ASN A 38 3.87 -7.65 4.47
N ARG A 39 4.28 -8.68 5.22
CA ARG A 39 4.12 -10.07 4.79
C ARG A 39 2.64 -10.46 4.72
N ARG A 40 2.32 -11.39 3.82
CA ARG A 40 0.97 -11.91 3.61
C ARG A 40 0.99 -13.44 3.57
N ASP A 41 0.01 -14.03 4.26
CA ASP A 41 -0.28 -15.45 4.14
C ASP A 41 -1.32 -15.66 3.03
N LEU A 42 -0.88 -16.16 1.87
CA LEU A 42 -1.74 -16.38 0.71
C LEU A 42 -2.75 -17.52 0.89
N SER A 43 -2.60 -18.38 1.89
CA SER A 43 -3.62 -19.41 2.18
C SER A 43 -4.92 -18.78 2.69
N GLY A 44 -4.82 -17.57 3.27
CA GLY A 44 -5.94 -16.86 3.87
C GLY A 44 -6.49 -17.56 5.11
N SER A 45 -5.70 -18.38 5.81
CA SER A 45 -6.15 -19.10 7.00
C SER A 45 -6.02 -18.31 8.31
N GLN A 46 -5.62 -17.04 8.26
CA GLN A 46 -5.42 -16.24 9.45
C GLN A 46 -6.76 -15.82 10.09
N ASP A 47 -6.73 -15.61 11.41
CA ASP A 47 -7.89 -15.08 12.15
C ASP A 47 -8.12 -13.61 11.80
N VAL A 48 -9.28 -13.34 11.21
CA VAL A 48 -9.67 -12.03 10.68
C VAL A 48 -9.84 -10.99 11.79
N GLU A 49 -10.45 -11.39 12.91
CA GLU A 49 -10.74 -10.52 14.06
C GLU A 49 -9.45 -10.14 14.79
N GLU A 50 -8.62 -11.14 15.08
CA GLU A 50 -7.34 -10.94 15.74
C GLU A 50 -6.41 -10.07 14.88
N ASN A 51 -6.36 -10.34 13.57
CA ASN A 51 -5.56 -9.55 12.66
C ASN A 51 -6.00 -8.09 12.59
N PHE A 52 -7.30 -7.84 12.53
CA PHE A 52 -7.83 -6.48 12.51
C PHE A 52 -7.55 -5.74 13.83
N LYS A 53 -7.73 -6.41 14.97
CA LYS A 53 -7.43 -5.84 16.30
C LYS A 53 -5.96 -5.45 16.43
N ASN A 54 -5.04 -6.28 15.91
CA ASN A 54 -3.60 -6.07 15.98
C ASN A 54 -3.04 -5.20 14.84
N CYS A 55 -3.86 -4.80 13.87
CA CYS A 55 -3.42 -4.00 12.74
C CYS A 55 -3.07 -2.57 13.19
N PHE A 56 -1.80 -2.19 13.07
CA PHE A 56 -1.33 -0.81 13.32
C PHE A 56 -2.05 0.23 12.44
N TRP A 57 -2.40 -0.18 11.22
CA TRP A 57 -3.02 0.67 10.20
C TRP A 57 -4.53 0.81 10.33
N LYS A 58 -5.18 0.08 11.27
CA LYS A 58 -6.63 0.19 11.49
C LYS A 58 -7.02 1.65 11.77
N ALA A 59 -8.07 2.12 11.11
CA ALA A 59 -8.54 3.52 11.11
C ALA A 59 -7.54 4.59 10.61
N ARG A 60 -6.31 4.23 10.22
CA ARG A 60 -5.29 5.16 9.69
C ARG A 60 -5.08 5.03 8.18
N CYS A 61 -5.48 3.90 7.61
CA CYS A 61 -5.33 3.59 6.18
C CYS A 61 -6.69 3.59 5.47
N ILE A 62 -7.51 4.62 5.69
CA ILE A 62 -8.78 4.77 5.00
C ILE A 62 -8.50 5.15 3.55
N VAL A 63 -9.03 4.39 2.60
CA VAL A 63 -8.84 4.61 1.16
C VAL A 63 -10.20 4.75 0.48
N LEU A 64 -10.32 5.79 -0.36
CA LEU A 64 -11.44 6.01 -1.26
C LEU A 64 -11.00 5.73 -2.70
N GLU A 65 -11.67 4.81 -3.38
CA GLU A 65 -11.45 4.54 -4.81
C GLU A 65 -12.80 4.32 -5.50
N ASN A 66 -13.09 5.10 -6.55
CA ASN A 66 -14.31 4.99 -7.36
C ASN A 66 -15.62 4.97 -6.56
N GLY A 67 -15.76 5.86 -5.57
CA GLY A 67 -16.96 5.93 -4.72
C GLY A 67 -17.05 4.83 -3.65
N ARG A 68 -16.01 4.00 -3.49
CA ARG A 68 -15.96 2.97 -2.47
C ARG A 68 -14.89 3.25 -1.42
N LEU A 69 -15.24 3.12 -0.16
CA LEU A 69 -14.37 3.36 0.99
C LEU A 69 -13.95 2.04 1.64
N SER A 70 -12.68 1.88 2.02
CA SER A 70 -12.18 0.71 2.75
C SER A 70 -11.26 1.13 3.89
N SER A 71 -11.20 0.31 4.93
CA SER A 71 -10.25 0.44 6.05
C SER A 71 -8.82 0.01 5.68
N CYS A 72 -8.61 -0.49 4.46
CA CYS A 72 -7.30 -0.92 3.97
C CYS A 72 -7.12 -0.68 2.46
N VAL A 73 -5.88 -0.43 2.03
CA VAL A 73 -5.50 -0.27 0.62
C VAL A 73 -5.44 -1.58 -0.17
N VAL A 74 -5.17 -2.70 0.50
CA VAL A 74 -4.95 -4.02 -0.12
C VAL A 74 -6.06 -4.43 -1.08
N PRO A 75 -7.36 -4.43 -0.71
CA PRO A 75 -8.43 -4.88 -1.63
C PRO A 75 -8.47 -4.09 -2.94
N PHE A 76 -8.15 -2.80 -2.91
CA PHE A 76 -8.14 -1.98 -4.12
C PHE A 76 -6.92 -2.20 -5.00
N LYS A 77 -5.75 -2.52 -4.43
CA LYS A 77 -4.51 -2.66 -5.19
C LYS A 77 -4.19 -4.09 -5.59
N ALA A 78 -4.69 -5.08 -4.84
CA ALA A 78 -4.52 -6.50 -5.14
C ALA A 78 -5.06 -6.87 -6.54
N LYS A 79 -6.08 -6.16 -7.05
CA LYS A 79 -6.57 -6.37 -8.42
C LYS A 79 -5.48 -6.19 -9.49
N TYR A 80 -4.55 -5.25 -9.30
CA TYR A 80 -3.46 -5.01 -10.25
C TYR A 80 -2.39 -6.10 -10.17
N PHE A 81 -2.07 -6.54 -8.94
CA PHE A 81 -1.19 -7.71 -8.73
C PHE A 81 -1.76 -8.94 -9.44
N GLN A 82 -3.04 -9.22 -9.21
CA GLN A 82 -3.75 -10.34 -9.83
C GLN A 82 -3.78 -10.25 -11.36
N GLN A 83 -4.04 -9.06 -11.92
CA GLN A 83 -4.04 -8.84 -13.37
C GLN A 83 -2.67 -9.06 -14.00
N TYR A 84 -1.60 -8.61 -13.34
CA TYR A 84 -0.23 -8.72 -13.83
C TYR A 84 0.29 -10.16 -13.75
N TYR A 85 0.16 -10.80 -12.57
CA TYR A 85 0.67 -12.15 -12.32
C TYR A 85 -0.30 -13.28 -12.69
N LYS A 86 -1.50 -12.96 -13.19
CA LYS A 86 -2.57 -13.94 -13.50
C LYS A 86 -2.92 -14.82 -12.29
N SER A 87 -3.10 -14.17 -11.14
CA SER A 87 -3.38 -14.80 -9.85
C SER A 87 -4.77 -14.42 -9.34
N ASP A 88 -5.36 -15.26 -8.50
CA ASP A 88 -6.62 -15.07 -7.77
C ASP A 88 -6.41 -15.15 -6.24
N ALA A 89 -5.18 -14.95 -5.77
CA ALA A 89 -4.79 -15.20 -4.37
C ALA A 89 -5.50 -14.29 -3.33
N PHE A 90 -5.98 -13.12 -3.74
CA PHE A 90 -6.54 -12.13 -2.83
C PHE A 90 -8.03 -11.87 -3.10
N ASP A 91 -8.80 -11.78 -2.01
CA ASP A 91 -10.18 -11.31 -2.09
C ASP A 91 -10.22 -9.82 -2.51
N THR A 92 -10.66 -9.59 -3.75
CA THR A 92 -10.87 -8.26 -4.34
C THR A 92 -12.35 -7.93 -4.49
N SER A 93 -13.23 -8.68 -3.83
CA SER A 93 -14.66 -8.47 -3.88
C SER A 93 -15.08 -7.16 -3.20
N ASN A 94 -16.27 -6.69 -3.58
CA ASN A 94 -16.87 -5.48 -3.02
C ASN A 94 -17.12 -5.57 -1.51
N ASN A 95 -17.13 -6.76 -0.90
CA ASN A 95 -17.29 -6.95 0.55
C ASN A 95 -16.16 -6.33 1.37
N ASN A 96 -15.04 -5.99 0.74
CA ASN A 96 -13.92 -5.31 1.37
C ASN A 96 -14.07 -3.77 1.42
N SER A 97 -15.19 -3.22 0.95
CA SER A 97 -15.42 -1.78 0.91
C SER A 97 -16.91 -1.44 0.98
N ILE A 98 -17.24 -0.22 1.38
CA ILE A 98 -18.60 0.32 1.37
C ILE A 98 -18.78 1.35 0.25
N ASP A 99 -19.93 1.37 -0.41
CA ASP A 99 -20.28 2.35 -1.44
C ASP A 99 -20.86 3.61 -0.77
N ILE A 100 -20.16 4.74 -0.86
CA ILE A 100 -20.57 5.97 -0.15
C ILE A 100 -21.85 6.58 -0.72
N PHE A 101 -22.24 6.23 -1.95
CA PHE A 101 -23.49 6.71 -2.56
C PHE A 101 -24.69 5.84 -2.21
N LYS A 102 -24.46 4.65 -1.64
CA LYS A 102 -25.51 3.71 -1.22
C LYS A 102 -25.62 3.57 0.29
N ALA A 103 -24.64 4.06 1.04
CA ALA A 103 -24.70 4.11 2.49
C ALA A 103 -25.92 4.94 2.94
N LYS A 104 -26.60 4.44 3.97
CA LYS A 104 -27.77 5.06 4.60
C LYS A 104 -27.42 6.41 5.22
N ASP A 105 -26.31 6.43 5.95
CA ASP A 105 -25.82 7.56 6.73
C ASP A 105 -24.32 7.42 7.02
N ILE A 106 -23.75 8.41 7.73
CA ILE A 106 -22.33 8.41 8.08
C ILE A 106 -22.01 7.32 9.12
N GLU A 107 -22.98 6.99 9.97
CA GLU A 107 -22.86 5.96 11.01
C GLU A 107 -22.58 4.59 10.39
N GLU A 108 -23.29 4.20 9.33
CA GLU A 108 -23.02 2.94 8.60
C GLU A 108 -21.57 2.88 8.05
N ILE A 109 -21.07 4.00 7.51
CA ILE A 109 -19.70 4.10 7.00
C ILE A 109 -18.69 3.94 8.14
N VAL A 110 -18.92 4.64 9.25
CA VAL A 110 -18.03 4.57 10.42
C VAL A 110 -18.03 3.17 11.02
N GLU A 111 -19.19 2.52 11.15
CA GLU A 111 -19.30 1.14 11.61
C GLU A 111 -18.52 0.18 10.70
N PHE A 112 -18.74 0.27 9.37
CA PHE A 112 -18.01 -0.55 8.40
C PHE A 112 -16.48 -0.40 8.54
N LEU A 113 -15.98 0.83 8.67
CA LEU A 113 -14.54 1.09 8.80
C LEU A 113 -13.93 0.57 10.11
N ASN A 114 -14.74 0.38 11.14
CA ASN A 114 -14.33 -0.16 12.43
C ASN A 114 -14.51 -1.68 12.55
N CYS A 115 -14.96 -2.35 11.48
CA CYS A 115 -15.06 -3.79 11.39
C CYS A 115 -13.92 -4.39 10.54
N PRO A 116 -13.53 -5.65 10.80
CA PRO A 116 -12.64 -6.36 9.90
C PRO A 116 -13.27 -6.54 8.51
N ILE A 117 -12.41 -6.55 7.50
CA ILE A 117 -12.78 -6.85 6.11
C ILE A 117 -12.24 -8.23 5.71
N PRO A 118 -12.82 -8.91 4.71
CA PRO A 118 -12.35 -10.24 4.27
C PRO A 118 -10.83 -10.32 4.02
N CYS A 119 -10.23 -9.29 3.44
CA CYS A 119 -8.79 -9.18 3.19
C CYS A 119 -7.92 -9.31 4.46
N CYS A 120 -8.46 -9.09 5.65
CA CYS A 120 -7.73 -9.27 6.92
C CYS A 120 -7.23 -10.71 7.10
N ARG A 121 -7.85 -11.71 6.44
CA ARG A 121 -7.43 -13.13 6.49
C ARG A 121 -6.04 -13.40 5.91
N TYR A 122 -5.48 -12.47 5.13
CA TYR A 122 -4.14 -12.57 4.54
C TYR A 122 -3.09 -11.79 5.34
N CYS A 123 -3.49 -11.02 6.35
CA CYS A 123 -2.58 -10.16 7.11
C CYS A 123 -1.70 -10.96 8.07
N LEU A 124 -0.48 -10.46 8.29
CA LEU A 124 0.40 -10.88 9.37
C LEU A 124 0.86 -9.63 10.14
N PRO A 125 0.00 -9.05 11.01
CA PRO A 125 0.33 -7.83 11.74
C PRO A 125 1.56 -8.02 12.62
N ASN A 126 2.39 -6.97 12.74
CA ASN A 126 3.62 -6.98 13.53
C ASN A 126 4.69 -7.98 13.05
N GLN A 127 4.57 -8.47 11.81
CA GLN A 127 5.55 -9.33 11.15
C GLN A 127 6.17 -8.64 9.92
N GLU A 128 6.27 -7.31 9.95
CA GLU A 128 6.88 -6.53 8.90
C GLU A 128 8.35 -6.91 8.68
N GLU A 129 8.72 -7.07 7.44
CA GLU A 129 10.08 -7.42 7.04
C GLU A 129 10.83 -6.18 6.58
N LYS A 130 11.99 -5.91 7.20
CA LYS A 130 12.91 -4.87 6.73
C LYS A 130 13.66 -5.41 5.51
N ILE A 131 13.33 -4.91 4.33
CA ILE A 131 13.99 -5.29 3.06
C ILE A 131 14.88 -4.15 2.57
N PRO A 132 16.03 -4.44 1.93
CA PRO A 132 16.84 -3.42 1.29
C PRO A 132 16.05 -2.67 0.23
N TRP A 133 16.22 -1.35 0.19
CA TRP A 133 15.70 -0.53 -0.88
C TRP A 133 16.42 -0.89 -2.20
N GLY A 134 15.67 -1.09 -3.28
CA GLY A 134 16.25 -1.45 -4.57
C GLY A 134 15.24 -1.45 -5.71
N VAL A 135 15.73 -1.71 -6.92
CA VAL A 135 14.89 -1.92 -8.11
C VAL A 135 14.26 -3.30 -8.02
N SER A 136 12.94 -3.38 -8.20
CA SER A 136 12.18 -4.63 -8.24
C SER A 136 12.71 -5.56 -9.34
N LYS A 137 12.89 -6.84 -9.00
CA LYS A 137 13.15 -7.91 -9.98
C LYS A 137 11.86 -8.42 -10.63
N ARG A 138 10.72 -7.89 -10.19
CA ARG A 138 9.36 -8.27 -10.59
C ARG A 138 9.02 -9.73 -10.25
N ASP A 139 9.75 -10.33 -9.32
CA ASP A 139 9.41 -11.64 -8.78
C ASP A 139 8.10 -11.52 -7.97
N ILE A 140 7.21 -12.49 -8.12
CA ILE A 140 5.90 -12.46 -7.45
C ILE A 140 6.03 -12.44 -5.92
N SER A 141 7.08 -13.07 -5.39
CA SER A 141 7.39 -13.13 -3.96
C SER A 141 7.79 -11.78 -3.37
N GLU A 142 8.05 -10.76 -4.19
CA GLU A 142 8.31 -9.40 -3.69
C GLU A 142 7.06 -8.77 -3.03
N TRP A 143 5.87 -9.29 -3.33
CA TRP A 143 4.59 -8.64 -2.97
C TRP A 143 3.82 -9.27 -1.80
N PHE A 144 4.21 -10.46 -1.34
CA PHE A 144 3.56 -11.16 -0.22
C PHE A 144 4.58 -11.73 0.76
#